data_AF-A0A3N0I6D5-F1
#
_entry.id   AF-A0A3N0I6D5-F1
#
_cell.length_a   1.000
_cell.length_b   1.000
_cell.length_c   1.000
_cell.angle_alpha   90.00
_cell.angle_beta   90.00
_cell.angle_gamma   90.00
#
_symmetry.space_group_name_H-M   'P 1'
#
loop_
_entity.id
_entity.type
_entity.pdbx_description
1 polymer ?
#
loop_
_entity_poly.entity_id
_entity_poly.type
_entity_poly.pdbx_seq_one_letter_code
_entity_poly.pdbx_strand_id
1 'polypeptide(L)'
;VRGGYAETLACCEMPREHWRRIRTNNAIERLNREIRRRIRVVGTFPDGKSALMLVAARLKYVADSEWGSRRYLDVSLLKEQSC
;
A
#
# COMPACT_ATOMS: atom_id res chain seq x y z
N VAL A 1 -10.75 15.69 17.38
CA VAL A 1 -10.53 15.46 15.93
C VAL A 1 -9.88 16.67 15.22
N ARG A 2 -9.09 17.52 15.90
CA ARG A 2 -8.43 18.69 15.25
C ARG A 2 -6.96 18.49 14.86
N GLY A 3 -6.42 17.28 14.99
CA GLY A 3 -4.98 17.00 14.81
C GLY A 3 -4.66 16.07 13.65
N GLY A 4 -5.49 16.01 12.60
CA GLY A 4 -5.25 15.16 11.41
C GLY A 4 -5.15 15.93 10.09
N TYR A 5 -5.25 17.26 10.16
CA TYR A 5 -5.34 18.14 8.99
C TYR A 5 -4.00 18.25 8.27
N ALA A 6 -2.91 18.42 9.03
CA ALA A 6 -1.57 18.52 8.47
C ALA A 6 -1.19 17.22 7.74
N GLU A 7 -1.49 16.07 8.33
CA GLU A 7 -1.24 14.74 7.78
C GLU A 7 -2.06 14.47 6.51
N THR A 8 -3.30 14.97 6.47
CA THR A 8 -4.15 14.85 5.28
C THR A 8 -3.66 15.75 4.14
N LEU A 9 -3.13 16.93 4.46
CA LEU A 9 -2.63 17.89 3.48
C LEU A 9 -1.20 17.65 3.02
N ALA A 10 -0.43 16.78 3.68
CA ALA A 10 0.93 16.43 3.23
C ALA A 10 0.98 15.96 1.76
N CYS A 11 -0.11 15.36 1.26
CA CYS A 11 -0.25 15.00 -0.16
C CYS A 11 -0.15 16.20 -1.11
N CYS A 12 -0.53 17.41 -0.67
CA CYS A 12 -0.47 18.64 -1.46
C CYS A 12 0.95 19.14 -1.71
N GLU A 13 1.95 18.63 -0.98
CA GLU A 13 3.37 18.97 -1.17
C GLU A 13 3.98 18.23 -2.38
N MET A 14 3.33 17.16 -2.86
CA MET A 14 3.73 16.46 -4.09
C MET A 14 3.16 17.13 -5.35
N PRO A 15 3.70 16.83 -6.55
CA PRO A 15 3.09 17.21 -7.83
C PRO A 15 1.62 16.76 -7.92
N ARG A 16 0.77 17.58 -8.55
CA ARG A 16 -0.68 17.34 -8.68
C ARG A 16 -0.99 16.01 -9.36
N GLU A 17 -0.13 15.57 -10.26
CA GLU A 17 -0.18 14.30 -10.97
C GLU A 17 -0.15 13.09 -10.01
N HIS A 18 0.49 13.24 -8.84
CA HIS A 18 0.60 12.21 -7.83
C HIS A 18 -0.55 12.19 -6.82
N TRP A 19 -1.29 13.30 -6.65
CA TRP A 19 -2.29 13.45 -5.60
C TRP A 19 -3.34 12.35 -5.60
N ARG A 20 -3.83 11.98 -6.80
CA ARG A 20 -4.86 10.94 -6.93
C ARG A 20 -4.38 9.58 -6.40
N ARG A 21 -3.10 9.26 -6.59
CA ARG A 21 -2.51 8.00 -6.14
C ARG A 21 -2.26 8.03 -4.63
N ILE A 22 -1.68 9.11 -4.12
CA ILE A 22 -1.33 9.26 -2.69
C ILE A 22 -2.58 9.38 -1.80
N ARG A 23 -3.60 10.14 -2.24
CA ARG A 23 -4.81 10.39 -1.44
C ARG A 23 -5.70 9.16 -1.26
N THR A 24 -5.55 8.14 -2.12
CA THR A 24 -6.44 6.97 -2.09
C THR A 24 -5.74 5.75 -1.54
N ASN A 25 -6.48 4.93 -0.77
CA ASN A 25 -5.94 3.71 -0.17
C ASN A 25 -6.22 2.44 -1.02
N ASN A 26 -6.60 2.63 -2.27
CA ASN A 26 -7.13 1.56 -3.14
C ASN A 26 -6.19 0.35 -3.26
N ALA A 27 -4.88 0.60 -3.35
CA ALA A 27 -3.87 -0.45 -3.46
C ALA A 27 -3.82 -1.32 -2.20
N ILE A 28 -3.72 -0.71 -1.02
CA ILE A 28 -3.66 -1.42 0.26
C ILE A 28 -5.01 -2.10 0.55
N GLU A 29 -6.14 -1.46 0.24
CA GLU A 29 -7.45 -2.07 0.38
C GLU A 29 -7.63 -3.31 -0.49
N ARG A 30 -7.15 -3.25 -1.75
CA ARG A 30 -7.13 -4.41 -2.65
C ARG A 30 -6.28 -5.54 -2.08
N LEU A 31 -5.08 -5.24 -1.60
CA LEU A 31 -4.16 -6.21 -0.99
C LEU A 31 -4.78 -6.84 0.27
N ASN A 32 -5.33 -6.03 1.17
CA ASN A 32 -5.99 -6.49 2.38
C ASN A 32 -7.21 -7.37 2.08
N ARG A 33 -8.00 -7.02 1.05
CA ARG A 33 -9.13 -7.83 0.60
C ARG A 33 -8.66 -9.21 0.13
N GLU A 34 -7.55 -9.29 -0.59
CA GLU A 34 -7.01 -10.57 -1.04
C GLU A 34 -6.46 -11.40 0.12
N ILE A 35 -5.70 -10.79 1.04
CA ILE A 35 -5.19 -11.45 2.24
C ILE A 35 -6.36 -12.04 3.05
N ARG A 36 -7.42 -11.26 3.29
CA ARG A 36 -8.63 -11.72 3.99
C ARG A 36 -9.32 -12.88 3.26
N ARG A 37 -9.41 -12.84 1.92
CA ARG A 37 -9.97 -13.95 1.14
C ARG A 37 -9.17 -15.25 1.33
N ARG A 38 -7.84 -15.17 1.33
CA ARG A 38 -6.96 -16.34 1.53
C ARG A 38 -7.03 -16.88 2.95
N ILE A 39 -7.04 -15.99 3.95
CA ILE A 39 -7.21 -16.35 5.36
C ILE A 39 -8.56 -17.05 5.59
N ARG A 40 -9.64 -16.54 4.96
CA ARG A 40 -10.98 -17.13 5.10
C ARG A 40 -11.07 -18.59 4.65
N VAL A 41 -10.27 -18.99 3.65
CA VAL A 41 -10.23 -20.39 3.18
C VAL A 41 -9.56 -21.31 4.19
N VAL A 42 -8.54 -20.82 4.91
CA VAL A 42 -7.84 -21.60 5.94
C VAL A 42 -8.74 -21.84 7.16
N GLY A 43 -9.61 -20.89 7.50
CA GLY A 43 -10.56 -21.00 8.61
C GLY A 43 -9.90 -20.81 9.97
N THR A 44 -9.07 -21.77 10.41
CA THR A 44 -8.34 -21.73 11.69
C THR A 44 -6.87 -22.04 11.46
N PHE A 45 -5.99 -21.19 12.01
CA PHE A 45 -4.54 -21.44 11.97
C PHE A 45 -4.11 -22.21 13.23
N PRO A 46 -3.14 -23.12 13.11
CA PRO A 46 -2.59 -23.83 14.26
C PRO A 46 -1.82 -22.91 15.22
N ASP A 47 -1.28 -21.79 14.72
CA ASP A 47 -0.52 -20.82 15.52
C ASP A 47 -0.40 -19.45 14.81
N GLY A 48 0.10 -18.42 15.51
CA GLY A 48 0.27 -17.09 14.93
C GLY A 48 1.33 -16.99 13.83
N LYS A 49 2.38 -17.81 13.88
CA LYS A 49 3.46 -17.83 12.89
C LYS A 49 2.99 -18.42 11.56
N SER A 50 2.14 -19.46 11.57
CA SER A 50 1.55 -19.97 10.32
C SER A 50 0.65 -18.94 9.62
N ALA A 51 -0.14 -18.18 10.38
CA ALA A 51 -0.91 -17.05 9.84
C ALA A 51 0.02 -15.97 9.24
N LEU A 52 1.07 -15.58 9.97
CA LEU A 52 2.06 -14.62 9.50
C LEU A 52 2.77 -15.10 8.23
N MET A 53 3.14 -16.37 8.15
CA MET A 53 3.79 -16.97 6.98
C MET A 53 2.91 -16.87 5.74
N LEU A 54 1.60 -17.13 5.85
CA LEU A 54 0.68 -17.00 4.71
C LEU A 54 0.61 -15.56 4.21
N VAL A 55 0.52 -14.59 5.12
CA VAL A 55 0.51 -13.17 4.77
C VAL A 55 1.83 -12.77 4.13
N ALA A 56 2.96 -13.14 4.73
CA ALA A 56 4.29 -12.85 4.22
C ALA A 56 4.53 -13.46 2.83
N ALA A 57 4.13 -14.72 2.62
CA ALA A 57 4.20 -15.37 1.32
C ALA A 57 3.36 -14.62 0.28
N ARG A 58 2.17 -14.12 0.67
CA ARG A 58 1.34 -13.33 -0.24
C ARG A 58 1.97 -11.99 -0.60
N LEU A 59 2.55 -11.30 0.39
CA LEU A 59 3.26 -10.03 0.19
C LEU A 59 4.47 -10.22 -0.73
N LYS A 60 5.25 -11.29 -0.52
CA LYS A 60 6.39 -11.62 -1.36
C LYS A 60 5.97 -11.86 -2.82
N TYR A 61 4.93 -12.66 -3.04
CA TYR A 61 4.39 -12.86 -4.39
C TYR A 61 3.99 -11.55 -5.06
N VAL A 62 3.35 -10.65 -4.31
CA VAL A 62 2.95 -9.34 -4.83
C VAL A 62 4.16 -8.50 -5.23
N ALA A 63 5.20 -8.47 -4.38
CA ALA A 63 6.44 -7.75 -4.64
C ALA A 63 7.15 -8.28 -5.89
N ASP A 64 7.17 -9.61 -6.09
CA ASP A 64 7.80 -10.26 -7.24
C ASP A 64 6.94 -10.19 -8.51
N SER A 65 5.67 -9.79 -8.42
CA SER A 65 4.76 -9.68 -9.57
C SER A 65 4.95 -8.36 -10.34
N GLU A 66 4.34 -8.26 -11.54
CA GLU A 66 4.27 -6.99 -12.29
C GLU A 66 3.75 -5.82 -11.45
N TRP A 67 2.91 -6.10 -10.44
CA TRP A 67 2.38 -5.08 -9.56
C TRP A 67 3.46 -4.43 -8.70
N GLY A 68 4.45 -5.20 -8.22
CA GLY A 68 5.58 -4.69 -7.45
C GLY A 68 6.67 -4.04 -8.32
N SER A 69 6.83 -4.49 -9.56
CA SER A 69 7.80 -3.92 -10.51
C SER A 69 7.35 -2.58 -11.11
N ARG A 70 6.04 -2.28 -11.09
CA ARG A 70 5.49 -1.06 -11.69
C ARG A 70 5.84 0.19 -10.87
N ARG A 71 6.43 1.19 -11.53
CA ARG A 71 6.62 2.54 -10.95
C ARG A 71 5.28 3.16 -10.56
N TYR A 72 5.00 3.23 -9.26
CA TYR A 72 3.73 3.73 -8.74
C TYR A 72 3.66 5.27 -8.73
N LEU A 73 4.77 5.95 -8.54
CA LEU A 73 4.91 7.40 -8.68
C LEU A 73 6.01 7.68 -9.71
N ASP A 74 5.86 8.76 -10.48
CA ASP A 74 6.89 9.19 -11.41
C ASP A 74 7.88 10.09 -10.69
N VAL A 75 9.04 9.53 -10.36
CA VAL A 75 10.12 10.25 -9.67
C VAL A 75 10.65 11.42 -10.48
N SER A 76 10.47 11.43 -11.80
CA SER A 76 10.92 12.53 -12.67
C SER A 76 10.13 13.83 -12.42
N LEU A 77 8.90 13.71 -11.91
CA LEU A 77 8.05 14.83 -11.54
C LEU A 77 8.42 15.40 -10.16
N LEU A 78 9.20 14.67 -9.37
CA LEU A 78 9.80 15.16 -8.14
C LEU A 78 11.03 16.00 -8.51
N LYS A 79 10.82 17.18 -9.09
CA LYS A 79 11.90 18.18 -9.18
C LYS A 79 12.33 18.52 -7.76
N GLU A 80 13.63 18.73 -7.55
CA GLU A 80 14.16 19.28 -6.30
C GLU A 80 13.30 20.49 -5.94
N GLN A 81 12.54 20.38 -4.85
CA GLN A 81 12.04 21.54 -4.15
C GLN A 81 13.25 22.12 -3.41
N SER A 82 14.17 22.69 -4.19
CA SER A 82 15.17 23.62 -3.67
C SER A 82 14.40 24.77 -3.04
N CYS A 83 14.74 25.08 -1.79
CA CYS A 83 14.22 26.20 -1.02
C CYS A 83 14.23 27.52 -1.81
#